data_AF-A0A1M6G8F4-F1
#
_entry.id   AF-A0A1M6G8F4-F1
#
_cell.length_a   1.000
_cell.length_b   1.000
_cell.length_c   1.000
_cell.angle_alpha   90.00
_cell.angle_beta   90.00
_cell.angle_gamma   90.00
#
_symmetry.space_group_name_H-M   'P 1'
#
loop_
_entity.id
_entity.type
_entity.pdbx_description
1 polymer ?
#
loop_
_entity_poly.entity_id
_entity_poly.type
_entity_poly.pdbx_seq_one_letter_code
_entity_poly.pdbx_strand_id
1 'polypeptide(L)'
;MTVANAQKFIKRGLTDSELRARLNRAADPGEIQQILEEEDLGFTPGEFDEAYHHALTECQTNDAANQIKEFEGWWDLLFRTF
;
A
#
# COMPACT_ATOMS: atom_id res chain seq x y z
N MET A 1 -14.72 -2.02 -4.40
CA MET A 1 -13.26 -1.83 -4.22
C MET A 1 -12.71 -1.41 -5.57
N THR A 2 -11.79 -0.47 -5.59
CA THR A 2 -11.37 0.20 -6.84
C THR A 2 -9.86 0.41 -6.83
N VAL A 3 -9.25 0.45 -8.00
CA VAL A 3 -7.85 0.93 -8.20
C VAL A 3 -7.63 2.29 -7.52
N ALA A 4 -8.66 3.15 -7.46
CA ALA A 4 -8.57 4.43 -6.75
C ALA A 4 -8.34 4.29 -5.23
N ASN A 5 -8.85 3.23 -4.58
CA ASN A 5 -8.55 2.96 -3.18
C ASN A 5 -7.09 2.54 -2.98
N ALA A 6 -6.56 1.71 -3.88
CA ALA A 6 -5.14 1.34 -3.87
C ALA A 6 -4.24 2.56 -4.12
N GLN A 7 -4.62 3.47 -5.02
CA GLN A 7 -3.90 4.74 -5.22
C GLN A 7 -3.92 5.63 -3.97
N LYS A 8 -5.07 5.73 -3.29
CA LYS A 8 -5.17 6.44 -2.01
C LYS A 8 -4.29 5.78 -0.95
N PHE A 9 -4.28 4.46 -0.89
CA PHE A 9 -3.45 3.70 0.03
C PHE A 9 -1.96 3.97 -0.21
N ILE A 10 -1.47 3.95 -1.45
CA ILE A 10 -0.06 4.26 -1.75
C ILE A 10 0.28 5.68 -1.27
N LYS A 11 -0.54 6.69 -1.62
CA LYS A 11 -0.30 8.09 -1.22
C LYS A 11 -0.31 8.27 0.29
N ARG A 12 -1.25 7.61 0.97
CA ARG A 12 -1.41 7.71 2.42
C ARG A 12 -0.32 6.91 3.14
N GLY A 13 -0.03 5.69 2.73
CA GLY A 13 1.02 4.84 3.31
C GLY A 13 2.45 5.38 3.15
N LEU A 14 2.68 6.33 2.22
CA LEU A 14 3.93 7.08 2.14
C LEU A 14 4.09 8.15 3.24
N THR A 15 2.99 8.65 3.82
CA THR A 15 3.00 9.80 4.74
C THR A 15 2.41 9.52 6.12
N ASP A 16 1.52 8.53 6.22
CA ASP A 16 0.79 8.15 7.42
C ASP A 16 1.54 7.02 8.16
N SER A 17 2.34 7.41 9.15
CA SER A 17 3.10 6.48 9.98
C SER A 17 2.21 5.67 10.93
N GLU A 18 1.03 6.16 11.29
CA GLU A 18 0.09 5.45 12.16
C GLU A 18 -0.57 4.29 11.42
N LEU A 19 -1.01 4.52 10.18
CA LEU A 19 -1.52 3.46 9.29
C LEU A 19 -0.48 2.35 9.12
N ARG A 20 0.77 2.71 8.83
CA ARG A 20 1.86 1.72 8.71
C ARG A 20 2.07 0.98 10.02
N ALA A 21 2.08 1.66 11.16
CA ALA A 21 2.27 1.02 12.45
C ALA A 21 1.16 0.01 12.77
N ARG A 22 -0.10 0.31 12.41
CA ARG A 22 -1.22 -0.63 12.54
C ARG A 22 -1.03 -1.85 11.64
N LEU A 23 -0.69 -1.65 10.37
CA LEU A 23 -0.49 -2.75 9.41
C LEU A 23 0.70 -3.66 9.82
N ASN A 24 1.78 -3.10 10.35
CA ASN A 24 2.91 -3.90 10.85
C ASN A 24 2.58 -4.72 12.12
N ARG A 25 1.50 -4.39 12.84
CA ARG A 25 1.04 -5.13 14.03
C ARG A 25 0.03 -6.22 13.70
N ALA A 26 -0.46 -6.27 12.47
CA ALA A 26 -1.40 -7.30 12.04
C ALA A 26 -0.78 -8.68 12.25
N ALA A 27 -1.57 -9.61 12.79
CA ALA A 27 -1.16 -10.97 13.13
C ALA A 27 -1.25 -11.94 11.95
N ASP A 28 -2.06 -11.62 10.94
CA ASP A 28 -2.21 -12.41 9.72
C ASP A 28 -2.70 -11.55 8.53
N PRO A 29 -2.66 -12.07 7.29
CA PRO A 29 -3.12 -11.35 6.10
C PRO A 29 -4.60 -10.92 6.14
N GLY A 30 -5.44 -11.64 6.88
CA GLY A 30 -6.86 -11.31 7.06
C GLY A 30 -7.04 -10.04 7.91
N GLU A 31 -6.24 -9.87 8.95
CA GLU A 31 -6.24 -8.64 9.76
C GLU A 31 -5.75 -7.42 8.96
N ILE A 32 -4.77 -7.60 8.06
CA ILE A 32 -4.36 -6.54 7.12
C ILE A 32 -5.55 -6.09 6.27
N GLN A 33 -6.30 -7.04 5.70
CA GLN A 33 -7.48 -6.73 4.89
C GLN A 33 -8.56 -6.00 5.70
N GLN A 34 -8.80 -6.41 6.95
CA GLN A 34 -9.75 -5.73 7.84
C GLN A 34 -9.33 -4.29 8.12
N ILE A 35 -8.06 -4.04 8.44
CA ILE A 35 -7.54 -2.68 8.66
C ILE A 35 -7.75 -1.82 7.42
N LEU A 36 -7.49 -2.36 6.22
CA LEU A 36 -7.72 -1.62 4.97
C LEU A 36 -9.21 -1.32 4.76
N GLU A 37 -10.11 -2.25 5.07
CA GLU A 37 -11.56 -2.03 4.96
C GLU A 37 -12.08 -0.99 5.95
N GLU A 38 -11.62 -1.02 7.22
CA GLU A 38 -11.96 -0.03 8.24
C GLU A 38 -11.55 1.40 7.86
N GLU A 39 -10.47 1.53 7.07
CA GLU A 39 -9.92 2.80 6.62
C GLU A 39 -10.50 3.28 5.28
N ASP A 40 -11.53 2.61 4.74
CA ASP A 40 -12.09 2.83 3.40
C ASP A 40 -11.03 2.66 2.27
N LEU A 41 -10.02 1.83 2.52
CA LEU A 41 -8.90 1.52 1.64
C LEU A 41 -8.92 0.08 1.12
N GLY A 42 -10.05 -0.64 1.18
CA GLY A 42 -10.13 -2.00 0.65
C GLY A 42 -9.84 -2.07 -0.87
N PHE A 43 -8.93 -2.96 -1.24
CA PHE A 43 -8.55 -3.32 -2.63
C PHE A 43 -8.03 -4.76 -2.70
N THR A 44 -7.98 -5.31 -3.92
CA THR A 44 -7.40 -6.62 -4.24
C THR A 44 -5.92 -6.49 -4.62
N PRO A 45 -5.14 -7.59 -4.59
CA PRO A 45 -3.73 -7.56 -5.01
C PRO A 45 -3.52 -7.04 -6.45
N GLY A 46 -4.42 -7.38 -7.39
CA GLY A 46 -4.34 -6.89 -8.76
C GLY A 46 -4.62 -5.39 -8.88
N GLU A 47 -5.53 -4.85 -8.07
CA GLU A 47 -5.78 -3.40 -8.02
C GLU A 47 -4.60 -2.63 -7.40
N PHE A 48 -3.88 -3.25 -6.44
CA PHE A 48 -2.64 -2.70 -5.91
C PHE A 48 -1.55 -2.63 -6.99
N ASP A 49 -1.34 -3.72 -7.72
CA ASP A 49 -0.36 -3.80 -8.80
C ASP A 49 -0.63 -2.72 -9.86
N GLU A 50 -1.89 -2.57 -10.29
CA GLU A 50 -2.28 -1.54 -11.25
C GLU A 50 -2.03 -0.11 -10.70
N ALA A 51 -2.42 0.14 -9.45
CA ALA A 51 -2.20 1.45 -8.81
C ALA A 51 -0.71 1.77 -8.65
N TYR A 52 0.12 0.77 -8.35
CA TYR A 52 1.56 0.90 -8.23
C TYR A 52 2.21 1.27 -9.57
N HIS A 53 1.88 0.54 -10.65
CA HIS A 53 2.37 0.84 -11.99
C HIS A 53 1.93 2.23 -12.46
N HIS A 54 0.70 2.63 -12.13
CA HIS A 54 0.22 3.98 -12.39
C HIS A 54 1.04 5.03 -11.64
N ALA A 55 1.26 4.83 -10.35
CA ALA A 55 2.02 5.76 -9.52
C ALA A 55 3.48 5.92 -9.99
N LEU A 56 4.13 4.84 -10.44
CA LEU A 56 5.45 4.90 -11.06
C LEU A 56 5.45 5.66 -12.38
N THR A 57 4.42 5.49 -13.20
CA THR A 57 4.29 6.17 -14.50
C THR A 57 4.07 7.66 -14.34
N GLU A 58 3.35 8.08 -13.30
CA GLU A 58 3.10 9.51 -12.99
C GLU A 58 4.30 10.22 -12.36
N CYS A 59 5.27 9.49 -11.83
CA CYS A 59 6.45 10.07 -11.19
C CYS A 59 7.35 10.80 -12.18
N GLN A 60 7.64 12.06 -11.87
CA GLN A 60 8.50 12.90 -12.70
C GLN A 60 9.96 12.92 -12.23
N THR A 61 10.26 12.36 -11.05
CA THR A 61 11.60 12.35 -10.45
C THR A 61 12.01 10.95 -10.01
N ASN A 62 13.33 10.70 -10.07
CA ASN A 62 13.90 9.43 -9.61
C ASN A 62 13.67 9.22 -8.09
N ASP A 63 13.73 10.29 -7.30
CA ASP A 63 13.50 10.19 -5.84
C ASP A 63 12.08 9.75 -5.51
N ALA A 64 11.07 10.29 -6.20
CA ALA A 64 9.68 9.87 -6.01
C ALA A 64 9.46 8.41 -6.43
N ALA A 65 10.04 8.00 -7.57
CA ALA A 65 9.98 6.62 -8.02
C ALA A 65 10.66 5.65 -7.02
N ASN A 66 11.77 6.05 -6.41
CA ASN A 66 12.45 5.25 -5.38
C ASN A 66 11.59 5.10 -4.12
N GLN A 67 10.92 6.17 -3.66
CA GLN A 67 10.01 6.09 -2.50
C GLN A 67 8.85 5.12 -2.74
N ILE A 68 8.29 5.11 -3.96
CA ILE A 68 7.22 4.19 -4.33
C ILE A 68 7.71 2.74 -4.36
N LYS A 69 8.92 2.48 -4.89
CA LYS A 69 9.54 1.15 -4.87
C LYS A 69 9.85 0.65 -3.46
N GLU A 70 10.35 1.54 -2.60
CA GLU A 70 10.56 1.21 -1.19
C GLU A 70 9.23 0.90 -0.48
N PHE A 71 8.16 1.60 -0.85
CA PHE A 71 6.83 1.34 -0.33
C PHE A 71 6.29 -0.02 -0.76
N GLU A 72 6.40 -0.38 -2.05
CA GLU A 72 6.05 -1.72 -2.55
C GLU A 72 6.85 -2.81 -1.81
N GLY A 73 8.17 -2.61 -1.66
CA GLY A 73 9.01 -3.57 -0.94
C GLY A 73 8.58 -3.75 0.53
N TRP A 74 8.19 -2.67 1.21
CA TRP A 74 7.60 -2.77 2.55
C TRP A 74 6.26 -3.52 2.55
N TRP A 75 5.38 -3.23 1.59
CA TRP A 75 4.09 -3.88 1.45
C TRP A 75 4.25 -5.40 1.26
N ASP A 76 5.15 -5.82 0.37
CA ASP A 76 5.48 -7.23 0.15
C ASP A 76 6.02 -7.92 1.40
N LEU A 77 6.84 -7.21 2.20
CA LEU A 77 7.41 -7.76 3.43
C LEU A 77 6.35 -8.07 4.49
N LEU A 78 5.25 -7.31 4.55
CA LEU A 78 4.15 -7.60 5.47
C LEU A 78 3.62 -9.02 5.27
N PHE A 79 3.42 -9.44 4.01
CA PHE A 79 2.88 -10.77 3.71
C PHE A 79 3.91 -11.90 3.80
N ARG A 80 5.21 -11.60 3.86
CA ARG A 80 6.28 -12.58 4.08
C ARG A 80 6.60 -12.83 5.55
N THR A 81 6.04 -12.01 6.45
CA THR A 81 6.27 -12.09 7.89
C THR A 81 5.35 -13.11 8.57
N PHE A 82 4.37 -13.64 7.84
CA PHE A 82 3.49 -14.74 8.25
C PHE A 82 3.96 -16.07 7.65
#